data_AF-A0A523TVN3-F1
#
_entry.id   AF-A0A523TVN3-F1
#
_cell.length_a   1.000
_cell.length_b   1.000
_cell.length_c   1.000
_cell.angle_alpha   90.00
_cell.angle_beta   90.00
_cell.angle_gamma   90.00
#
_symmetry.space_group_name_H-M   'P 1'
#
loop_
_entity.id
_entity.type
_entity.pdbx_description
1 polymer ?
#
loop_
_entity_poly.entity_id
_entity_poly.type
_entity_poly.pdbx_seq_one_letter_code
_entity_poly.pdbx_strand_id
1 'polypeptide(L)'
;MTFSHLQKSILILLVVTALLFVSGCSKKHKSSRSGIPTSGLPGGGTTGGGGGGANGGGNPGDSNELDLSWTVVEQSSQADLEYMVDRIKMFNKGLWIGTEGQSYLRNQTLSDGSSSGNVVVNRVKGAMGNPPAYCTSGGGSWKITLSTGQIQTHGFLHELGHGWVGPWHTEEYNCLNQSANTCAQGMMILGSGPAEGRLNWCDPSNCTGGQQCWNQIKQTHGWSHPGPGIGSAEPTCNVTIQ
;
A
#
# COMPACT_ATOMS: atom_id res chain seq x y z
N MET A 1 -8.94 13.86 -55.69
CA MET A 1 -9.93 13.43 -54.67
C MET A 1 -9.97 14.48 -53.58
N THR A 2 -11.15 15.05 -53.34
CA THR A 2 -11.39 16.26 -52.57
C THR A 2 -11.37 15.99 -51.06
N PHE A 3 -10.42 16.64 -50.35
CA PHE A 3 -10.20 16.54 -48.90
C PHE A 3 -11.34 17.12 -48.02
N SER A 4 -12.40 17.68 -48.60
CA SER A 4 -13.40 18.48 -47.88
C SER A 4 -14.50 17.65 -47.18
N HIS A 5 -14.67 16.38 -47.53
CA HIS A 5 -15.72 15.53 -46.94
C HIS A 5 -15.27 14.84 -45.64
N LEU A 6 -13.98 14.56 -45.47
CA LEU A 6 -13.48 13.83 -44.30
C LEU A 6 -13.48 14.69 -43.02
N GLN A 7 -13.22 16.00 -43.14
CA GLN A 7 -13.27 16.92 -41.99
C GLN A 7 -14.68 17.15 -41.45
N LYS A 8 -15.71 17.12 -42.30
CA LYS A 8 -17.10 17.33 -41.86
C LYS A 8 -17.64 16.13 -41.07
N SER A 9 -17.19 14.91 -41.40
CA SER A 9 -17.60 13.69 -40.70
C SER A 9 -16.98 13.56 -39.30
N ILE A 10 -15.75 14.04 -39.10
CA ILE A 10 -15.06 14.00 -37.80
C ILE A 10 -15.70 15.01 -36.81
N LEU A 11 -16.13 16.17 -37.29
CA LEU A 11 -16.75 17.19 -36.44
C LEU A 11 -18.12 16.74 -35.88
N ILE A 12 -18.91 16.00 -36.67
CA ILE A 12 -20.22 15.49 -36.24
C ILE A 12 -20.07 14.40 -35.18
N LEU A 13 -19.05 13.54 -35.29
CA LEU A 13 -18.80 12.46 -34.32
C LEU A 13 -18.41 13.00 -32.93
N LEU A 14 -17.69 14.13 -32.87
CA LEU A 14 -17.27 14.78 -31.62
C LEU A 14 -18.42 15.49 -30.88
N VAL A 15 -19.45 15.97 -31.59
CA VAL A 15 -20.60 16.65 -30.97
C VAL A 15 -21.59 15.64 -30.35
N VAL A 16 -21.72 14.44 -30.93
CA VAL A 16 -22.64 13.41 -30.41
C VAL A 16 -22.11 12.74 -29.14
N THR A 17 -20.80 12.61 -28.96
CA THR A 17 -20.21 12.02 -27.74
C THR A 17 -20.23 12.96 -26.53
N ALA A 18 -20.21 14.28 -26.76
CA ALA A 18 -20.28 15.27 -25.67
C ALA A 18 -21.67 15.36 -25.01
N LEU A 19 -22.74 14.91 -25.67
CA LEU A 19 -24.12 15.01 -25.17
C LEU A 19 -24.57 13.83 -24.30
N LEU A 20 -23.76 12.77 -24.14
CA LEU A 20 -24.13 11.57 -23.38
C LEU A 20 -23.77 11.60 -21.88
N PHE A 21 -23.17 12.68 -21.37
CA PHE A 21 -22.70 12.75 -19.98
C PHE A 21 -23.57 13.60 -19.03
N VAL A 22 -24.79 13.97 -19.41
CA VAL A 22 -25.67 14.78 -18.55
C VAL A 22 -26.99 14.07 -18.26
N SER A 23 -26.96 13.04 -17.41
CA SER A 23 -28.14 12.52 -16.70
C SER A 23 -27.72 11.61 -15.55
N GLY A 24 -27.77 12.11 -14.31
CA GLY A 24 -27.48 11.28 -13.14
C GLY A 24 -27.49 11.99 -11.79
N CYS A 25 -28.35 13.00 -11.58
CA CYS A 25 -28.63 13.52 -10.25
C CYS A 25 -29.87 12.84 -9.65
N SER A 26 -29.75 12.53 -8.35
CA SER A 26 -30.80 12.23 -7.36
C SER A 26 -31.27 10.78 -7.21
N LYS A 27 -30.88 10.17 -6.08
CA LYS A 27 -31.83 9.78 -5.02
C LYS A 27 -31.09 9.61 -3.68
N LYS A 28 -31.50 10.43 -2.71
CA LYS A 28 -31.21 10.29 -1.27
C LYS A 28 -31.67 8.90 -0.80
N HIS A 29 -30.76 8.09 -0.29
CA HIS A 29 -31.12 6.99 0.60
C HIS A 29 -30.63 7.31 2.01
N LYS A 30 -31.60 7.64 2.87
CA LYS A 30 -31.45 7.75 4.31
C LYS A 30 -31.40 6.32 4.86
N SER A 31 -30.21 5.85 5.25
CA SER A 31 -30.05 4.56 5.92
C SER A 31 -30.53 4.69 7.36
N SER A 32 -31.70 4.12 7.67
CA SER A 32 -32.14 3.87 9.04
C SER A 32 -31.45 2.61 9.54
N ARG A 33 -30.33 2.76 10.27
CA ARG A 33 -29.84 1.67 11.11
C ARG A 33 -30.69 1.61 12.36
N SER A 34 -31.54 0.58 12.42
CA SER A 34 -32.26 0.16 13.60
C SER A 34 -31.28 -0.10 14.75
N GLY A 35 -31.55 0.53 15.90
CA GLY A 35 -30.87 0.24 17.15
C GLY A 35 -31.13 -1.22 17.55
N ILE A 36 -30.05 -1.93 17.85
CA ILE A 36 -30.12 -3.22 18.52
C ILE A 36 -30.19 -2.94 20.02
N PRO A 37 -31.18 -3.51 20.74
CA PRO A 37 -31.31 -3.31 22.18
C PRO A 37 -30.20 -4.00 22.94
N THR A 38 -29.65 -3.26 23.91
CA THR A 38 -28.82 -3.73 25.01
C THR A 38 -29.57 -4.77 25.86
N SER A 39 -29.09 -6.01 25.86
CA SER A 39 -29.37 -6.98 26.93
C SER A 39 -28.08 -7.27 27.68
N GLY A 40 -27.99 -6.74 28.90
CA GLY A 40 -26.94 -7.09 29.85
C GLY A 40 -27.17 -8.48 30.43
N LEU A 41 -26.09 -9.25 30.56
CA LEU A 41 -25.99 -10.35 31.51
C LEU A 41 -24.66 -10.22 32.27
N PRO A 42 -24.63 -10.55 33.58
CA PRO A 42 -23.49 -10.28 34.46
C PRO A 42 -22.53 -11.47 34.58
N GLY A 43 -21.25 -11.16 34.79
CA GLY A 43 -20.37 -11.93 35.69
C GLY A 43 -19.42 -12.93 35.05
N GLY A 44 -18.12 -12.76 35.33
CA GLY A 44 -17.07 -13.77 35.13
C GLY A 44 -15.70 -13.15 34.94
N GLY A 45 -15.06 -12.75 36.03
CA GLY A 45 -13.75 -12.09 36.01
C GLY A 45 -12.60 -13.03 35.62
N THR A 46 -11.69 -12.51 34.81
CA THR A 46 -10.26 -12.85 34.83
C THR A 46 -9.45 -11.58 34.61
N THR A 47 -8.46 -11.39 35.48
CA THR A 47 -7.50 -10.28 35.48
C THR A 47 -6.51 -10.44 34.33
N GLY A 48 -6.62 -9.59 33.31
CA GLY A 48 -5.62 -9.36 32.28
C GLY A 48 -5.58 -7.88 31.94
N GLY A 49 -4.70 -7.13 32.58
CA GLY A 49 -4.49 -5.71 32.31
C GLY A 49 -3.86 -5.52 30.94
N GLY A 50 -4.60 -4.85 30.05
CA GLY A 50 -4.13 -4.41 28.74
C GLY A 50 -5.22 -3.56 28.10
N GLY A 51 -5.20 -2.26 28.37
CA GLY A 51 -6.15 -1.30 27.80
C GLY A 51 -5.96 -1.18 26.30
N GLY A 52 -6.65 -2.02 25.53
CA GLY A 52 -6.87 -1.83 24.10
C GLY A 52 -7.99 -0.81 23.90
N GLY A 53 -7.63 0.48 23.85
CA GLY A 53 -8.56 1.51 23.44
C GLY A 53 -9.01 1.27 22.00
N ALA A 54 -10.31 1.09 21.79
CA ALA A 54 -10.95 0.80 20.50
C ALA A 54 -10.94 2.00 19.50
N ASN A 55 -9.93 2.87 19.55
CA ASN A 55 -9.75 4.03 18.67
C ASN A 55 -8.48 3.87 17.83
N GLY A 56 -8.34 2.72 17.15
CA GLY A 56 -7.16 2.32 16.35
C GLY A 56 -6.92 3.12 15.07
N GLY A 57 -7.13 4.43 15.08
CA GLY A 57 -6.61 5.35 14.08
C GLY A 57 -5.54 6.20 14.73
N GLY A 58 -4.26 5.94 14.44
CA GLY A 58 -3.22 6.90 14.75
C GLY A 58 -3.61 8.27 14.19
N ASN A 59 -3.46 9.32 14.99
CA ASN A 59 -3.54 10.67 14.45
C ASN A 59 -2.38 10.80 13.45
N PRO A 60 -2.63 11.23 12.21
CA PRO A 60 -1.57 11.44 11.22
C PRO A 60 -0.39 12.30 11.71
N GLY A 61 -0.65 13.22 12.65
CA GLY A 61 0.39 14.07 13.25
C GLY A 61 1.37 13.35 14.18
N ASP A 62 1.05 12.12 14.59
CA ASP A 62 1.88 11.27 15.45
C ASP A 62 2.48 10.09 14.66
N SER A 63 2.19 9.98 13.36
CA SER A 63 2.66 8.89 12.49
C SER A 63 4.07 9.18 11.96
N ASN A 64 4.86 8.12 11.76
CA ASN A 64 6.19 8.22 11.17
C ASN A 64 6.11 8.53 9.67
N GLU A 65 6.70 9.66 9.27
CA GLU A 65 6.81 10.06 7.88
C GLU A 65 8.01 9.35 7.23
N LEU A 66 7.79 8.71 6.08
CA LEU A 66 8.85 8.08 5.32
C LEU A 66 9.00 8.76 3.96
N ASP A 67 10.15 9.39 3.75
CA ASP A 67 10.53 10.02 2.48
C ASP A 67 11.52 9.11 1.75
N LEU A 68 11.14 8.59 0.58
CA LEU A 68 12.00 7.72 -0.23
C LEU A 68 12.32 8.38 -1.57
N SER A 69 13.54 8.14 -2.04
CA SER A 69 13.94 8.39 -3.42
C SER A 69 13.70 7.15 -4.27
N TRP A 70 12.91 7.32 -5.33
CA TRP A 70 12.58 6.30 -6.31
C TRP A 70 13.32 6.58 -7.60
N THR A 71 13.80 5.55 -8.27
CA THR A 71 14.42 5.69 -9.59
C THR A 71 13.93 4.62 -10.54
N VAL A 72 13.60 5.00 -11.77
CA VAL A 72 13.42 4.05 -12.88
C VAL A 72 14.73 3.94 -13.64
N VAL A 73 15.20 2.71 -13.88
CA VAL A 73 16.51 2.48 -14.54
C VAL A 73 16.47 2.81 -16.03
N GLU A 74 15.38 2.46 -16.70
CA GLU A 74 15.17 2.83 -18.10
C GLU A 74 14.74 4.29 -18.25
N GLN A 75 14.91 4.83 -19.47
CA GLN A 75 14.29 6.10 -19.82
C GLN A 75 12.82 5.84 -20.19
N SER A 76 11.92 6.43 -19.41
CA SER A 76 10.49 6.15 -19.47
C SER A 76 9.73 7.31 -20.11
N SER A 77 8.58 7.02 -20.68
CA SER A 77 7.68 8.09 -21.11
C SER A 77 7.09 8.82 -19.90
N GLN A 78 6.68 10.08 -20.07
CA GLN A 78 5.97 10.83 -19.03
C GLN A 78 4.75 10.06 -18.50
N ALA A 79 3.99 9.39 -19.38
CA ALA A 79 2.82 8.60 -19.00
C ALA A 79 3.19 7.37 -18.15
N ASP A 80 4.38 6.79 -18.36
CA ASP A 80 4.88 5.69 -17.52
C ASP A 80 5.31 6.21 -16.15
N LEU A 81 5.94 7.39 -16.08
CA LEU A 81 6.29 8.02 -14.81
C LEU A 81 5.03 8.41 -14.00
N GLU A 82 3.99 8.92 -14.65
CA GLU A 82 2.70 9.19 -14.02
C GLU A 82 2.02 7.90 -13.52
N TYR A 83 2.11 6.82 -14.29
CA TYR A 83 1.68 5.50 -13.82
C TYR A 83 2.45 5.09 -12.56
N MET A 84 3.77 5.30 -12.51
CA MET A 84 4.57 5.02 -11.31
C MET A 84 4.19 5.90 -10.13
N VAL A 85 3.86 7.17 -10.34
CA VAL A 85 3.32 8.05 -9.29
C VAL A 85 2.07 7.43 -8.65
N ASP A 86 1.15 6.92 -9.47
CA ASP A 86 -0.06 6.26 -8.97
C ASP A 86 0.25 4.94 -8.23
N ARG A 87 1.27 4.19 -8.68
CA ARG A 87 1.76 3.00 -7.97
C ARG A 87 2.33 3.35 -6.60
N ILE A 88 3.16 4.38 -6.50
CA ILE A 88 3.75 4.83 -5.23
C ILE A 88 2.65 5.26 -4.25
N LYS A 89 1.61 5.95 -4.72
CA LYS A 89 0.44 6.28 -3.88
C LYS A 89 -0.33 5.03 -3.43
N MET A 90 -0.43 4.01 -4.28
CA MET A 90 -1.02 2.73 -3.86
C MET A 90 -0.17 2.02 -2.79
N PHE A 91 1.16 2.10 -2.90
CA PHE A 91 2.07 1.60 -1.87
C PHE A 91 1.93 2.34 -0.55
N ASN A 92 1.73 3.66 -0.57
CA ASN A 92 1.42 4.45 0.61
C ASN A 92 0.19 3.90 1.34
N LYS A 93 -0.89 3.66 0.59
CA LYS A 93 -2.11 3.06 1.14
C LYS A 93 -1.85 1.73 1.82
N GLY A 94 -1.06 0.86 1.17
CA GLY A 94 -0.66 -0.41 1.77
C GLY A 94 0.18 -0.25 3.03
N LEU A 95 1.11 0.69 3.06
CA LEU A 95 1.95 0.97 4.23
C LEU A 95 1.11 1.49 5.39
N TRP A 96 0.22 2.45 5.13
CA TRP A 96 -0.71 3.00 6.11
C TRP A 96 -1.59 1.89 6.70
N ILE A 97 -2.13 1.04 5.84
CA ILE A 97 -2.96 -0.10 6.26
C ILE A 97 -2.14 -1.11 7.07
N GLY A 98 -0.98 -1.52 6.56
CA GLY A 98 -0.15 -2.53 7.19
C GLY A 98 0.34 -2.12 8.55
N THR A 99 0.75 -0.86 8.71
CA THR A 99 1.30 -0.30 9.96
C THR A 99 0.24 0.21 10.93
N GLU A 100 -1.04 -0.05 10.63
CA GLU A 100 -2.17 0.36 11.46
C GLU A 100 -2.20 1.87 11.73
N GLY A 101 -1.87 2.67 10.71
CA GLY A 101 -1.86 4.13 10.78
C GLY A 101 -0.64 4.75 11.47
N GLN A 102 0.43 3.99 11.70
CA GLN A 102 1.63 4.50 12.39
C GLN A 102 2.73 4.94 11.42
N SER A 103 2.61 4.66 10.12
CA SER A 103 3.56 5.16 9.11
C SER A 103 2.93 5.37 7.76
N TYR A 104 3.48 6.33 7.01
CA TYR A 104 3.06 6.63 5.64
C TYR A 104 4.22 7.20 4.82
N LEU A 105 4.10 7.09 3.49
CA LEU A 105 4.94 7.76 2.51
C LEU A 105 4.48 9.21 2.35
N ARG A 106 5.36 10.18 2.66
CA ARG A 106 5.00 11.60 2.62
C ARG A 106 5.48 12.30 1.36
N ASN A 107 6.78 12.59 1.26
CA ASN A 107 7.37 13.30 0.14
C ASN A 107 8.33 12.37 -0.60
N GLN A 108 7.89 11.92 -1.77
CA GLN A 108 8.61 10.98 -2.61
C GLN A 108 9.20 11.71 -3.82
N THR A 109 10.40 11.34 -4.21
CA THR A 109 10.98 11.76 -5.51
C THR A 109 11.02 10.57 -6.45
N LEU A 110 10.78 10.79 -7.73
CA LEU A 110 10.86 9.78 -8.78
C LEU A 110 11.75 10.31 -9.91
N SER A 111 12.97 9.77 -10.03
CA SER A 111 13.88 10.13 -11.12
C SER A 111 13.86 9.07 -12.22
N ASP A 112 14.00 9.49 -13.46
CA ASP A 112 14.06 8.61 -14.64
C ASP A 112 15.51 8.35 -15.08
N GLY A 113 15.78 7.20 -15.69
CA GLY A 113 17.12 6.83 -16.17
C GLY A 113 18.21 6.72 -15.08
N SER A 114 17.85 6.34 -13.85
CA SER A 114 18.77 6.28 -12.70
C SER A 114 18.63 4.99 -11.87
N SER A 115 19.63 4.70 -11.05
CA SER A 115 19.66 3.57 -10.10
C SER A 115 20.14 3.96 -8.70
N SER A 116 20.21 5.26 -8.42
CA SER A 116 20.75 5.82 -7.17
C SER A 116 19.74 5.90 -6.02
N GLY A 117 18.46 5.62 -6.27
CA GLY A 117 17.40 5.74 -5.26
C GLY A 117 17.44 4.69 -4.16
N ASN A 118 16.65 4.93 -3.11
CA ASN A 118 16.30 3.93 -2.10
C ASN A 118 15.50 2.78 -2.72
N VAL A 119 14.63 3.10 -3.68
CA VAL A 119 13.83 2.13 -4.42
C VAL A 119 14.13 2.23 -5.91
N VAL A 120 14.70 1.16 -6.47
CA VAL A 120 15.07 1.07 -7.88
C VAL A 120 14.05 0.22 -8.61
N VAL A 121 13.41 0.78 -9.63
CA VAL A 121 12.45 0.10 -10.50
C VAL A 121 13.14 -0.18 -11.83
N ASN A 122 13.40 -1.45 -12.13
CA ASN A 122 14.15 -1.80 -13.34
C ASN A 122 13.40 -1.39 -14.62
N ARG A 123 12.07 -1.51 -14.62
CA ARG A 123 11.18 -1.15 -15.73
C ARG A 123 9.84 -0.68 -15.20
N VAL A 124 9.18 0.28 -15.83
CA VAL A 124 7.85 0.69 -15.38
C VAL A 124 6.81 -0.40 -15.66
N LYS A 125 6.85 -0.96 -16.87
CA LYS A 125 5.95 -2.01 -17.35
C LYS A 125 6.76 -3.14 -17.98
N GLY A 126 6.27 -4.37 -17.89
CA GLY A 126 6.90 -5.52 -18.51
C GLY A 126 6.77 -6.78 -17.68
N ALA A 127 7.42 -7.84 -18.15
CA ALA A 127 7.46 -9.11 -17.44
C ALA A 127 8.05 -8.93 -16.04
N MET A 128 7.41 -9.57 -15.07
CA MET A 128 7.92 -9.63 -13.71
C MET A 128 9.16 -10.53 -13.66
N GLY A 129 10.23 -10.06 -13.01
CA GLY A 129 11.47 -10.80 -12.85
C GLY A 129 11.37 -11.93 -11.82
N ASN A 130 12.44 -12.72 -11.71
CA ASN A 130 12.63 -13.71 -10.67
C ASN A 130 14.02 -13.53 -10.01
N PRO A 131 14.12 -13.01 -8.78
CA PRO A 131 13.01 -12.65 -7.92
C PRO A 131 12.26 -11.39 -8.41
N PRO A 132 10.98 -11.24 -8.06
CA PRO A 132 10.15 -10.11 -8.49
C PRO A 132 10.54 -8.78 -7.84
N ALA A 133 11.03 -8.85 -6.60
CA ALA A 133 11.72 -7.78 -5.90
C ALA A 133 12.74 -8.38 -4.93
N TYR A 134 13.62 -7.55 -4.41
CA TYR A 134 14.55 -7.91 -3.36
C TYR A 134 15.06 -6.67 -2.64
N CYS A 135 15.39 -6.82 -1.36
CA CYS A 135 16.09 -5.83 -0.55
C CYS A 135 17.56 -6.21 -0.38
N THR A 136 18.43 -5.22 -0.45
CA THR A 136 19.85 -5.34 -0.10
C THR A 136 20.15 -4.39 1.04
N SER A 137 20.94 -4.82 2.01
CA SER A 137 21.42 -3.95 3.09
C SER A 137 22.93 -4.10 3.29
N GLY A 138 23.57 -3.00 3.68
CA GLY A 138 25.01 -2.93 3.88
C GLY A 138 25.45 -1.54 4.34
N GLY A 139 26.44 -1.47 5.21
CA GLY A 139 27.00 -0.18 5.68
C GLY A 139 26.00 0.73 6.39
N GLY A 140 24.95 0.17 7.01
CA GLY A 140 23.88 0.95 7.66
C GLY A 140 22.83 1.52 6.71
N SER A 141 22.88 1.18 5.42
CA SER A 141 21.88 1.57 4.42
C SER A 141 21.19 0.33 3.85
N TRP A 142 20.00 0.54 3.28
CA TRP A 142 19.27 -0.46 2.52
C TRP A 142 18.84 0.10 1.15
N LYS A 143 18.58 -0.80 0.21
CA LYS A 143 18.05 -0.51 -1.13
C LYS A 143 17.09 -1.61 -1.55
N ILE A 144 15.93 -1.21 -2.04
CA ILE A 144 14.92 -2.10 -2.61
C ILE A 144 15.06 -2.05 -4.14
N THR A 145 15.05 -3.22 -4.77
CA THR A 145 14.96 -3.33 -6.23
C THR A 145 13.66 -4.03 -6.60
N LEU A 146 12.88 -3.38 -7.46
CA LEU A 146 11.64 -3.90 -8.03
C LEU A 146 11.91 -4.25 -9.49
N SER A 147 11.62 -5.48 -9.91
CA SER A 147 11.80 -5.89 -11.31
C SER A 147 10.90 -5.11 -12.28
N THR A 148 9.73 -4.67 -11.80
CA THR A 148 8.75 -3.91 -12.57
C THR A 148 7.92 -3.01 -11.66
N GLY A 149 7.43 -1.88 -12.18
CA GLY A 149 6.44 -1.02 -11.53
C GLY A 149 5.08 -1.69 -11.30
N GLN A 150 4.83 -2.80 -12.01
CA GLN A 150 3.63 -3.62 -11.88
C GLN A 150 3.65 -4.56 -10.67
N ILE A 151 4.69 -4.47 -9.83
CA ILE A 151 4.73 -5.26 -8.60
C ILE A 151 3.56 -4.91 -7.69
N GLN A 152 2.97 -5.91 -7.06
CA GLN A 152 1.89 -5.74 -6.10
C GLN A 152 2.40 -5.01 -4.85
N THR A 153 1.51 -4.30 -4.15
CA THR A 153 1.89 -3.60 -2.90
C THR A 153 2.49 -4.56 -1.87
N HIS A 154 2.05 -5.81 -1.86
CA HIS A 154 2.66 -6.85 -1.03
C HIS A 154 4.17 -6.96 -1.24
N GLY A 155 4.61 -7.11 -2.50
CA GLY A 155 6.03 -7.26 -2.81
C GLY A 155 6.85 -6.04 -2.37
N PHE A 156 6.31 -4.83 -2.56
CA PHE A 156 6.99 -3.63 -2.06
C PHE A 156 7.08 -3.59 -0.52
N LEU A 157 5.98 -3.84 0.20
CA LEU A 157 5.99 -3.83 1.66
C LEU A 157 6.87 -4.94 2.25
N HIS A 158 6.92 -6.09 1.58
CA HIS A 158 7.81 -7.18 1.92
C HIS A 158 9.27 -6.71 1.93
N GLU A 159 9.75 -6.12 0.83
CA GLU A 159 11.12 -5.61 0.77
C GLU A 159 11.36 -4.41 1.70
N LEU A 160 10.34 -3.57 1.89
CA LEU A 160 10.41 -2.47 2.85
C LEU A 160 10.56 -2.97 4.29
N GLY A 161 10.01 -4.13 4.60
CA GLY A 161 10.19 -4.79 5.89
C GLY A 161 11.64 -5.14 6.16
N HIS A 162 12.31 -5.77 5.18
CA HIS A 162 13.74 -6.10 5.27
C HIS A 162 14.64 -4.87 5.41
N GLY A 163 14.26 -3.74 4.82
CA GLY A 163 15.05 -2.51 4.86
C GLY A 163 14.79 -1.63 6.08
N TRP A 164 13.55 -1.17 6.21
CA TRP A 164 13.17 -0.06 7.09
C TRP A 164 12.57 -0.50 8.43
N VAL A 165 11.72 -1.53 8.42
CA VAL A 165 10.98 -1.94 9.61
C VAL A 165 11.92 -2.60 10.63
N GLY A 166 12.90 -3.34 10.15
CA GLY A 166 14.16 -3.59 10.83
C GLY A 166 15.01 -4.53 9.96
N PRO A 167 16.34 -4.57 10.15
CA PRO A 167 17.21 -5.42 9.33
C PRO A 167 17.05 -6.88 9.75
N TRP A 168 15.89 -7.47 9.49
CA TRP A 168 15.65 -8.89 9.64
C TRP A 168 15.67 -9.47 8.24
N HIS A 169 16.63 -10.36 8.02
CA HIS A 169 16.80 -11.09 6.77
C HIS A 169 15.98 -12.39 6.76
N THR A 170 15.16 -12.60 7.79
CA THR A 170 14.36 -13.81 7.93
C THR A 170 13.02 -13.61 7.25
N GLU A 171 12.83 -14.39 6.22
CA GLU A 171 11.60 -14.52 5.46
C GLU A 171 10.48 -15.16 6.29
N GLU A 172 9.28 -14.57 6.31
CA GLU A 172 8.11 -15.13 6.99
C GLU A 172 7.18 -15.86 6.00
N TYR A 173 7.76 -16.62 5.08
CA TYR A 173 7.05 -17.29 3.98
C TYR A 173 5.87 -18.19 4.38
N ASN A 174 5.81 -18.61 5.65
CA ASN A 174 4.75 -19.50 6.15
C ASN A 174 3.56 -18.74 6.76
N CYS A 175 3.62 -17.41 6.91
CA CYS A 175 2.51 -16.57 7.36
C CYS A 175 1.48 -16.30 6.25
N LEU A 176 0.99 -17.35 5.59
CA LEU A 176 0.05 -17.23 4.48
C LEU A 176 -1.37 -17.52 4.96
N ASN A 177 -1.92 -16.67 5.82
CA ASN A 177 -3.33 -16.78 6.19
C ASN A 177 -4.19 -15.86 5.29
N GLN A 178 -4.56 -16.35 4.11
CA GLN A 178 -5.43 -15.59 3.19
C GLN A 178 -6.78 -15.18 3.82
N SER A 179 -7.28 -15.94 4.79
CA SER A 179 -8.53 -15.64 5.49
C SER A 179 -8.41 -14.50 6.53
N ALA A 180 -7.19 -14.20 7.00
CA ALA A 180 -6.91 -13.18 8.03
C ALA A 180 -6.16 -11.94 7.50
N ASN A 181 -6.12 -11.77 6.17
CA ASN A 181 -5.21 -10.89 5.42
C ASN A 181 -3.78 -11.44 5.34
N THR A 182 -3.09 -11.11 4.25
CA THR A 182 -1.73 -11.62 4.00
C THR A 182 -0.71 -10.85 4.82
N CYS A 183 0.21 -11.59 5.43
CA CYS A 183 1.36 -11.02 6.11
C CYS A 183 2.22 -10.21 5.16
N ALA A 184 2.59 -8.97 5.50
CA ALA A 184 3.46 -8.16 4.67
C ALA A 184 4.86 -8.78 4.48
N GLN A 185 5.33 -9.61 5.43
CA GLN A 185 6.57 -10.42 5.32
C GLN A 185 6.35 -11.83 4.75
N GLY A 186 5.12 -12.14 4.35
CA GLY A 186 4.80 -13.43 3.75
C GLY A 186 5.42 -13.57 2.37
N MET A 187 5.43 -14.81 1.85
CA MET A 187 5.82 -15.05 0.46
C MET A 187 4.83 -14.34 -0.48
N MET A 188 5.34 -13.58 -1.44
CA MET A 188 4.47 -13.01 -2.46
C MET A 188 3.92 -14.12 -3.36
N ILE A 189 2.64 -14.45 -3.18
CA ILE A 189 1.94 -15.43 -4.03
C ILE A 189 1.47 -14.74 -5.31
N LEU A 190 2.23 -14.91 -6.39
CA LEU A 190 1.85 -14.42 -7.72
C LEU A 190 0.64 -15.18 -8.27
N GLY A 191 -0.31 -14.46 -8.86
CA GLY A 191 -1.46 -15.05 -9.57
C GLY A 191 -2.60 -15.59 -8.69
N SER A 192 -2.45 -15.63 -7.38
CA SER A 192 -3.52 -15.98 -6.42
C SER A 192 -3.56 -15.06 -5.18
N GLY A 193 -2.84 -13.94 -5.25
CA GLY A 193 -2.57 -13.06 -4.12
C GLY A 193 -3.76 -12.23 -3.62
N PRO A 194 -3.65 -11.69 -2.38
CA PRO A 194 -4.62 -10.77 -1.80
C PRO A 194 -4.82 -9.56 -2.73
N ALA A 195 -6.05 -9.06 -2.79
CA ALA A 195 -6.32 -7.78 -3.43
C ALA A 195 -5.41 -6.68 -2.83
N GLU A 196 -4.88 -5.81 -3.67
CA GLU A 196 -4.19 -4.56 -3.27
C GLU A 196 -4.98 -3.91 -2.10
N GLY A 197 -4.35 -3.78 -0.93
CA GLY A 197 -4.97 -3.20 0.26
C GLY A 197 -5.41 -4.17 1.37
N ARG A 198 -5.01 -5.45 1.35
CA ARG A 198 -5.14 -6.40 2.48
C ARG A 198 -3.77 -6.91 2.94
N LEU A 199 -3.04 -6.07 3.67
CA LEU A 199 -1.69 -6.36 4.15
C LEU A 199 -1.60 -5.99 5.62
N ASN A 200 -1.09 -6.89 6.43
CA ASN A 200 -0.90 -6.71 7.87
C ASN A 200 0.51 -7.17 8.23
N TRP A 201 1.17 -6.55 9.21
CA TRP A 201 2.34 -7.19 9.82
C TRP A 201 1.87 -8.21 10.86
N CYS A 202 2.44 -9.40 10.80
CA CYS A 202 2.06 -10.52 11.63
C CYS A 202 2.52 -10.42 13.08
N ASP A 203 1.68 -10.92 13.97
CA ASP A 203 1.95 -11.06 15.39
C ASP A 203 1.52 -12.48 15.85
N PRO A 204 1.70 -12.84 17.13
CA PRO A 204 1.32 -14.16 17.62
C PRO A 204 -0.18 -14.51 17.46
N SER A 205 -1.05 -13.52 17.21
CA SER A 205 -2.49 -13.73 17.07
C SER A 205 -2.89 -14.14 15.65
N ASN A 206 -2.09 -13.79 14.65
CA ASN A 206 -2.41 -14.01 13.23
C ASN A 206 -1.34 -14.80 12.46
N CYS A 207 -0.19 -15.12 13.08
CA CYS A 207 0.81 -16.03 12.52
C CYS A 207 1.38 -17.03 13.56
N THR A 208 2.16 -17.99 13.06
CA THR A 208 2.87 -18.99 13.86
C THR A 208 3.85 -18.32 14.82
N GLY A 209 4.06 -18.94 16.00
CA GLY A 209 4.83 -18.34 17.09
C GLY A 209 6.27 -17.93 16.78
N GLY A 210 6.87 -18.38 15.66
CA GLY A 210 8.22 -17.98 15.23
C GLY A 210 8.26 -16.83 14.22
N GLN A 211 7.11 -16.35 13.74
CA GLN A 211 7.01 -15.35 12.67
C GLN A 211 6.11 -14.21 13.16
N GLN A 212 6.75 -13.23 13.79
CA GLN A 212 6.11 -12.18 14.58
C GLN A 212 6.68 -10.81 14.18
N CYS A 213 6.71 -10.51 12.89
CA CYS A 213 7.25 -9.25 12.39
C CYS A 213 6.75 -8.02 13.16
N TRP A 214 5.47 -7.98 13.57
CA TRP A 214 4.93 -6.92 14.42
C TRP A 214 5.74 -6.71 15.71
N ASN A 215 6.12 -7.78 16.41
CA ASN A 215 6.87 -7.66 17.67
C ASN A 215 8.26 -7.05 17.45
N GLN A 216 8.83 -7.24 16.28
CA GLN A 216 10.06 -6.58 15.90
C GLN A 216 9.82 -5.10 15.57
N ILE A 217 8.71 -4.75 14.89
CA ILE A 217 8.31 -3.34 14.70
C ILE A 217 8.17 -2.62 16.04
N LYS A 218 7.56 -3.27 17.04
CA LYS A 218 7.48 -2.73 18.40
C LYS A 218 8.86 -2.44 18.99
N GLN A 219 9.84 -3.30 18.74
CA GLN A 219 11.21 -3.14 19.26
C GLN A 219 11.98 -2.04 18.55
N THR A 220 11.84 -1.90 17.23
CA THR A 220 12.61 -0.95 16.42
C THR A 220 11.98 0.44 16.36
N HIS A 221 10.64 0.53 16.35
CA HIS A 221 9.89 1.78 16.20
C HIS A 221 9.10 2.20 17.44
N GLY A 222 9.02 1.34 18.46
CA GLY A 222 8.24 1.64 19.68
C GLY A 222 6.72 1.67 19.46
N TRP A 223 6.25 1.14 18.33
CA TRP A 223 4.84 1.20 17.94
C TRP A 223 3.95 0.33 18.81
N SER A 224 2.69 0.73 18.92
CA SER A 224 1.64 -0.09 19.55
C SER A 224 0.95 -0.95 18.49
N HIS A 225 0.40 -2.12 18.82
CA HIS A 225 -0.45 -2.87 17.87
C HIS A 225 -1.91 -2.47 18.16
N PRO A 226 -2.44 -1.37 17.58
CA PRO A 226 -3.81 -0.93 17.88
C PRO A 226 -4.87 -1.95 17.42
N GLY A 227 -4.51 -2.90 16.56
CA GLY A 227 -5.39 -3.91 16.00
C GLY A 227 -6.13 -3.39 14.76
N PRO A 228 -6.94 -4.25 14.12
CA PRO A 228 -7.60 -3.92 12.86
C PRO A 228 -8.65 -2.81 13.09
N GLY A 229 -8.35 -1.58 12.68
CA GLY A 229 -9.24 -0.45 13.01
C GLY A 229 -8.91 0.89 12.40
N ILE A 230 -8.26 0.93 11.23
CA ILE A 230 -7.76 2.16 10.60
C ILE A 230 -8.94 2.95 10.04
N GLY A 231 -9.56 3.74 10.93
CA GLY A 231 -10.71 4.59 10.64
C GLY A 231 -10.35 6.00 10.19
N SER A 232 -9.07 6.36 10.14
CA SER A 232 -8.60 7.67 9.67
C SER A 232 -8.19 7.61 8.20
N ALA A 233 -8.45 8.71 7.49
CA ALA A 233 -8.02 8.89 6.11
C ALA A 233 -6.48 8.80 6.04
N GLU A 234 -5.98 8.02 5.09
CA GLU A 234 -4.57 7.93 4.74
C GLU A 234 -4.00 9.35 4.49
N PRO A 235 -2.86 9.71 5.10
CA PRO A 235 -2.22 10.99 4.84
C PRO A 235 -1.78 11.12 3.38
N THR A 236 -1.66 12.35 2.89
CA THR A 236 -1.30 12.59 1.48
C THR A 236 0.15 12.16 1.18
N CYS A 237 0.32 11.37 0.13
CA CYS A 237 1.61 11.05 -0.49
C CYS A 237 1.85 11.96 -1.69
N ASN A 238 2.79 12.89 -1.55
CA ASN A 238 3.26 13.78 -2.61
C ASN A 238 4.39 13.09 -3.37
N VAL A 239 4.26 12.96 -4.68
CA VAL A 239 5.31 12.39 -5.53
C VAL A 239 5.73 13.44 -6.56
N THR A 240 7.02 13.75 -6.59
CA THR A 240 7.61 14.68 -7.56
C THR A 240 8.44 13.92 -8.57
N ILE A 241 8.10 14.02 -9.85
CA ILE A 241 8.91 13.50 -10.96
C ILE A 241 10.08 14.47 -11.18
N GLN A 242 11.30 13.95 -11.30
CA GLN A 242 12.54 14.71 -11.49
C GLN A 242 13.24 14.36 -12.80
#